data_AF-A0A067CZM5-F1
#
_entry.id   AF-A0A067CZM5-F1
#
_cell.length_a   1.000
_cell.length_b   1.000
_cell.length_c   1.000
_cell.angle_alpha   90.00
_cell.angle_beta   90.00
_cell.angle_gamma   90.00
#
_symmetry.space_group_name_H-M   'P 1'
#
loop_
_entity.id
_entity.type
_entity.pdbx_description
1 polymer ?
#
loop_
_entity_poly.entity_id
_entity_poly.type
_entity_poly.pdbx_seq_one_letter_code
_entity_poly.pdbx_strand_id
1 'polypeptide(L)'
;MALRSLAIRKAIGLGKSVGLGLRGLQTVTLPDLPYDYSALEPAISGEIMQLHHQKHHQAYVTNYNKAVEQLFQALNKVDTSTVV
;
A
#
# COMPACT_ATOMS: atom_id res chain seq x y z
N MET A 1 63.13 9.41 16.52
CA MET A 1 62.34 10.64 16.76
C MET A 1 61.62 11.01 15.48
N ALA A 2 60.30 10.82 15.42
CA ALA A 2 59.40 11.51 14.50
C ALA A 2 57.99 11.44 15.10
N LEU A 3 57.35 12.60 15.15
CA LEU A 3 56.15 12.96 15.90
C LEU A 3 54.92 12.13 15.50
N ARG A 4 54.20 11.50 16.45
CA ARG A 4 52.90 11.95 16.99
C ARG A 4 51.95 12.54 15.95
N SER A 5 50.96 11.75 15.52
CA SER A 5 49.66 12.27 15.09
C SER A 5 48.56 11.63 15.94
N LEU A 6 47.83 12.50 16.63
CA LEU A 6 46.72 12.21 17.53
C LEU A 6 45.44 12.52 16.74
N ALA A 7 44.56 11.53 16.56
CA ALA A 7 43.19 11.79 16.14
C ALA A 7 42.24 10.91 16.94
N ILE A 8 41.82 11.45 18.08
CA ILE A 8 40.63 11.06 18.83
C ILE A 8 39.46 11.81 18.18
N ARG A 9 38.42 11.10 17.70
CA ARG A 9 37.02 11.53 17.85
C ARG A 9 36.10 10.31 17.96
N LYS A 10 35.63 10.10 19.18
CA LYS A 10 34.47 9.28 19.55
C LYS A 10 33.20 9.97 19.06
N ALA A 11 32.30 9.23 18.43
CA ALA A 11 30.88 9.59 18.38
C ALA A 11 30.05 8.30 18.45
N ILE A 12 29.73 7.92 19.69
CA ILE A 12 28.60 7.05 20.01
C ILE A 12 27.36 7.88 19.70
N GLY A 13 26.70 7.58 18.57
CA GLY A 13 25.42 8.15 18.18
C GLY A 13 24.33 7.11 18.39
N LEU A 14 23.75 7.12 19.58
CA LEU A 14 22.54 6.36 19.93
C LEU A 14 21.34 6.97 19.18
N GLY A 15 21.19 6.61 17.90
CA GLY A 15 19.98 6.90 17.13
C GLY A 15 19.08 5.69 17.17
N LYS A 16 18.23 5.57 18.20
CA LYS A 16 17.03 4.73 18.09
C LYS A 16 16.26 5.26 16.89
N SER A 17 16.39 4.58 15.75
CA SER A 17 15.36 4.56 14.74
C SER A 17 14.11 4.08 15.45
N VAL A 18 13.26 5.03 15.86
CA VAL A 18 11.86 4.77 16.06
C VAL A 18 11.39 4.35 14.68
N GLY A 19 11.48 3.05 14.42
CA GLY A 19 10.90 2.44 13.23
C GLY A 19 9.42 2.71 13.33
N LEU A 20 8.97 3.78 12.67
CA LEU A 20 7.60 3.99 12.30
C LEU A 20 7.15 2.66 11.71
N GLY A 21 6.34 1.91 12.46
CA GLY A 21 6.06 0.51 12.18
C GLY A 21 5.69 0.37 10.72
N LEU A 22 6.50 -0.38 9.97
CA LEU A 22 6.19 -0.74 8.59
C LEU A 22 4.79 -1.35 8.62
N ARG A 23 3.77 -0.58 8.22
CA ARG A 23 2.55 -1.19 7.72
C ARG A 23 3.00 -1.94 6.48
N GLY A 24 3.18 -3.25 6.63
CA GLY A 24 3.38 -4.15 5.50
C GLY A 24 2.31 -3.91 4.45
N LEU A 25 2.63 -4.23 3.20
CA LEU A 25 1.72 -4.05 2.08
C LEU A 25 0.36 -4.70 2.39
N GLN A 26 -0.69 -3.89 2.46
CA GLN A 26 -2.06 -4.36 2.72
C GLN A 26 -2.81 -4.45 1.39
N THR A 27 -3.22 -5.66 1.04
CA THR A 27 -4.15 -5.90 -0.06
C THR A 27 -5.58 -5.86 0.44
N VAL A 28 -6.50 -5.43 -0.42
CA VAL A 28 -7.94 -5.45 -0.19
C VAL A 28 -8.61 -6.47 -1.10
N THR A 29 -9.76 -6.98 -0.67
CA THR A 29 -10.57 -7.93 -1.44
C THR A 29 -11.95 -7.34 -1.71
N LEU A 30 -12.62 -7.83 -2.76
CA LEU A 30 -14.00 -7.48 -3.03
C LEU A 30 -14.89 -8.05 -1.90
N PRO A 31 -15.63 -7.22 -1.15
CA PRO A 31 -16.49 -7.71 -0.08
C PRO A 31 -17.77 -8.34 -0.65
N ASP A 32 -18.23 -9.44 -0.07
CA ASP A 32 -19.52 -10.01 -0.44
C ASP A 32 -20.67 -9.07 -0.05
N LEU A 33 -21.74 -9.07 -0.86
CA LEU A 33 -22.96 -8.36 -0.51
C LEU A 33 -23.72 -9.12 0.59
N PRO A 34 -24.31 -8.42 1.57
CA PRO A 34 -25.10 -9.07 2.62
C PRO A 34 -26.51 -9.46 2.15
N TYR A 35 -26.79 -9.38 0.85
CA TYR A 35 -28.07 -9.66 0.22
C TYR A 35 -27.88 -10.12 -1.24
N ASP A 36 -28.88 -10.78 -1.80
CA ASP A 36 -28.90 -11.19 -3.20
C ASP A 36 -28.95 -9.99 -4.15
N TYR A 37 -28.45 -10.14 -5.38
CA TYR A 37 -28.39 -9.04 -6.35
C TYR A 37 -29.76 -8.42 -6.65
N SER A 38 -30.84 -9.20 -6.63
CA SER A 38 -32.21 -8.72 -6.89
C SER A 38 -32.92 -8.17 -5.65
N ALA A 39 -32.29 -8.16 -4.47
CA ALA A 39 -32.95 -7.77 -3.22
C ALA A 39 -33.41 -6.29 -3.18
N LEU A 40 -32.91 -5.46 -4.09
CA LEU A 40 -33.22 -4.04 -4.18
C LEU A 40 -34.24 -3.70 -5.26
N GLU A 41 -34.84 -4.69 -5.91
CA GLU A 41 -35.87 -4.47 -6.92
C GLU A 41 -37.19 -3.98 -6.30
N PRO A 42 -37.95 -3.12 -7.03
CA PRO A 42 -37.68 -2.59 -8.37
C PRO A 42 -36.81 -1.32 -8.38
N ALA A 43 -36.32 -0.86 -7.22
CA ALA A 43 -35.58 0.39 -7.13
C ALA A 43 -34.22 0.33 -7.84
N ILE A 44 -33.54 -0.82 -7.78
CA ILE A 44 -32.31 -1.10 -8.51
C ILE A 44 -32.40 -2.50 -9.09
N SER A 45 -32.13 -2.66 -10.40
CA SER A 45 -32.19 -3.97 -11.05
C SER A 45 -31.06 -4.89 -10.56
N GLY A 46 -31.35 -6.19 -10.49
CA GLY A 46 -30.34 -7.19 -10.14
C GLY A 46 -29.16 -7.24 -11.12
N GLU A 47 -29.41 -7.00 -12.42
CA GLU A 47 -28.37 -6.91 -13.43
C GLU A 47 -27.39 -5.76 -13.16
N ILE A 48 -27.90 -4.58 -12.78
CA ILE A 48 -27.07 -3.43 -12.41
C ILE A 48 -26.24 -3.79 -11.18
N MET A 49 -26.85 -4.39 -10.16
CA MET A 49 -26.12 -4.78 -8.94
C MET A 49 -25.01 -5.78 -9.22
N GLN A 50 -25.27 -6.77 -10.10
CA GLN A 50 -24.26 -7.76 -10.49
C GLN A 50 -23.10 -7.12 -11.25
N LEU A 51 -23.39 -6.30 -12.27
CA LEU A 51 -22.35 -5.61 -13.05
C LEU A 51 -21.55 -4.63 -12.18
N HIS A 52 -22.23 -3.85 -11.35
CA HIS A 52 -21.59 -2.90 -10.45
C HIS A 52 -20.62 -3.59 -9.50
N HIS A 53 -21.07 -4.67 -8.85
CA HIS A 53 -20.27 -5.39 -7.88
C HIS A 53 -19.12 -6.17 -8.54
N GLN A 54 -19.43 -7.06 -9.48
CA GLN A 54 -18.47 -8.03 -10.02
C GLN A 54 -17.52 -7.44 -11.06
N LYS A 55 -17.88 -6.32 -11.70
CA LYS A 55 -17.04 -5.68 -12.72
C LYS A 55 -16.44 -4.38 -12.21
N HIS A 56 -17.28 -3.42 -11.86
CA HIS A 56 -16.80 -2.07 -11.53
C HIS A 56 -16.05 -2.03 -10.19
N HIS A 57 -16.64 -2.56 -9.12
CA HIS A 57 -15.97 -2.60 -7.82
C HIS A 57 -14.74 -3.53 -7.86
N GLN A 58 -14.84 -4.69 -8.51
CA GLN A 58 -13.69 -5.58 -8.70
C GLN A 58 -12.51 -4.89 -9.40
N ALA A 59 -12.78 -4.06 -10.42
CA ALA A 59 -11.74 -3.30 -11.09
C ALA A 59 -11.03 -2.31 -10.15
N TYR A 60 -11.77 -1.63 -9.27
CA TYR A 60 -11.18 -0.75 -8.26
C TYR A 60 -10.31 -1.52 -7.26
N VAL A 61 -10.77 -2.66 -6.76
CA VAL A 61 -9.99 -3.53 -5.86
C VAL A 61 -8.67 -3.95 -6.52
N THR A 62 -8.73 -4.43 -7.76
CA THR A 62 -7.55 -4.87 -8.51
C THR A 62 -6.56 -3.73 -8.72
N ASN A 63 -7.04 -2.56 -9.17
CA ASN A 63 -6.19 -1.42 -9.48
C ASN A 63 -5.60 -0.79 -8.21
N TYR A 64 -6.35 -0.76 -7.10
CA TYR A 64 -5.84 -0.31 -5.81
C TYR A 64 -4.66 -1.19 -5.36
N ASN A 65 -4.82 -2.51 -5.38
CA ASN A 65 -3.77 -3.44 -4.97
C ASN A 65 -2.50 -3.25 -5.82
N LYS A 66 -2.67 -3.09 -7.15
CA LYS A 66 -1.56 -2.81 -8.06
C LYS A 66 -0.84 -1.50 -7.74
N ALA A 67 -1.59 -0.42 -7.47
CA ALA A 67 -1.03 0.87 -7.16
C ALA A 67 -0.24 0.86 -5.83
N VAL A 68 -0.76 0.19 -4.80
CA VAL A 68 -0.05 0.02 -3.53
C VAL A 68 1.23 -0.79 -3.70
N GLU A 69 1.21 -1.82 -4.54
CA GLU A 69 2.41 -2.58 -4.89
C GLU A 69 3.46 -1.73 -5.61
N GLN A 70 3.06 -0.96 -6.62
CA GLN A 70 3.95 -0.05 -7.33
C GLN A 70 4.56 0.99 -6.37
N LEU A 71 3.74 1.58 -5.48
CA LEU A 71 4.20 2.51 -4.47
C LEU A 71 5.23 1.87 -3.53
N PHE A 72 4.97 0.66 -3.03
CA PHE A 72 5.90 -0.04 -2.16
C PHE A 72 7.23 -0.34 -2.86
N GLN A 73 7.19 -0.77 -4.12
CA GLN A 73 8.40 -1.02 -4.91
C GLN A 73 9.21 0.26 -5.16
N ALA A 74 8.53 1.36 -5.49
CA ALA A 74 9.16 2.67 -5.70
C ALA A 74 9.87 3.16 -4.44
N LEU A 75 9.21 3.07 -3.28
CA LEU A 75 9.78 3.47 -1.99
C LEU A 75 11.01 2.63 -1.62
N ASN A 76 10.97 1.31 -1.84
CA ASN A 76 12.11 0.44 -1.56
C ASN A 76 13.31 0.69 -2.48
N LYS A 77 13.06 1.20 -3.69
CA LYS A 77 14.10 1.59 -4.66
C LYS A 77 14.54 3.05 -4.53
N VAL A 78 13.85 3.84 -3.69
CA VAL A 78 14.00 5.30 -3.63
C VAL A 78 13.80 5.95 -5.01
N ASP A 79 12.96 5.34 -5.85
CA ASP A 79 12.65 5.81 -7.20
C ASP A 79 11.16 6.13 -7.32
N THR A 80 10.85 7.39 -7.03
CA THR A 80 9.47 7.89 -7.05
C THR A 80 8.95 8.19 -8.45
N SER A 81 9.75 8.05 -9.50
CA SER A 81 9.32 8.31 -10.88
C SER A 81 8.33 7.27 -11.41
N THR A 82 8.22 6.13 -10.70
CA THR A 82 7.38 4.99 -11.06
C THR A 82 6.07 4.93 -10.26
N VAL A 83 5.83 5.92 -9.38
CA VAL A 83 4.58 6.05 -8.64
C VAL A 83 3.58 6.78 -9.54
N VAL A 84 2.52 6.06 -9.94
CA VAL A 84 1.42 6.45 -10.85
C VAL A 84 1.66 6.07 -12.31
#